data_AF-A0A814S8J5-F1
#
_entry.id   AF-A0A814S8J5-F1
#
_cell.length_a   1.000
_cell.length_b   1.000
_cell.length_c   1.000
_cell.angle_alpha   90.00
_cell.angle_beta   90.00
_cell.angle_gamma   90.00
#
_symmetry.space_group_name_H-M   'P 1'
#
loop_
_entity.id
_entity.type
_entity.pdbx_description
1 polymer ?
#
loop_
_entity_poly.entity_id
_entity_poly.type
_entity_poly.pdbx_seq_one_letter_code
_entity_poly.pdbx_strand_id
1 'polypeptide(L)'
;MGLYASPLHQGSFYLSTQSANQFPYCQHLYAVTLNVGNEKIQTTGRIQLTLQGSNQNSFSLLFDEQANMLLKANTVHTRVLSLDGSLPNVESVSISLKSTLSQMDQPIRQVVVFDIERQKSVTLCPTSDHHLKFELC
;
A
#
# COMPACT_ATOMS: atom_id res chain seq x y z
N MET A 1 -19.98 -3.00 -9.28
CA MET A 1 -20.48 -3.22 -10.67
C MET A 1 -21.60 -4.26 -10.63
N GLY A 2 -22.51 -4.25 -11.61
CA GLY A 2 -23.56 -5.28 -11.73
C GLY A 2 -24.92 -4.81 -11.18
N LEU A 3 -25.66 -5.71 -10.53
CA LEU A 3 -27.08 -5.55 -10.16
C LEU A 3 -27.39 -4.24 -9.40
N TYR A 4 -26.43 -3.72 -8.62
CA TYR A 4 -26.59 -2.52 -7.78
C TYR A 4 -26.00 -1.24 -8.40
N ALA A 5 -25.66 -1.23 -9.70
CA ALA A 5 -25.14 -0.03 -10.35
C ALA A 5 -26.22 1.05 -10.48
N SER A 6 -25.90 2.29 -10.11
CA SER A 6 -26.80 3.43 -10.28
C SER A 6 -27.02 3.73 -11.78
N PRO A 7 -28.27 3.84 -12.27
CA PRO A 7 -28.54 4.04 -13.69
C PRO A 7 -28.23 5.47 -14.18
N LEU A 8 -27.93 6.40 -13.27
CA LEU A 8 -27.85 7.83 -13.55
C LEU A 8 -26.46 8.32 -14.00
N HIS A 9 -25.45 7.46 -13.98
CA HIS A 9 -24.08 7.87 -14.25
C HIS A 9 -23.62 7.34 -15.61
N GLN A 10 -23.49 8.23 -16.59
CA GLN A 10 -22.81 7.94 -17.85
C GLN A 10 -21.30 8.20 -17.68
N GLY A 11 -20.50 7.16 -17.89
CA GLY A 11 -19.05 7.24 -17.80
C GLY A 11 -18.39 5.87 -18.01
N SER A 12 -17.08 5.88 -18.27
CA SER A 12 -16.26 4.66 -18.29
C SER A 12 -15.80 4.35 -16.86
N PHE A 13 -16.09 3.13 -16.39
CA PHE A 13 -15.69 2.64 -15.07
C PHE A 13 -14.71 1.49 -15.25
N TYR A 14 -13.63 1.53 -14.47
CA TYR A 14 -12.58 0.52 -14.50
C TYR A 14 -12.46 -0.11 -13.11
N LEU A 15 -12.34 -1.43 -13.06
CA LEU A 15 -12.10 -2.19 -11.83
C LEU A 15 -11.29 -3.43 -12.14
N SER A 16 -10.51 -3.89 -11.17
CA SER A 16 -9.79 -5.16 -11.21
C SER A 16 -10.62 -6.22 -10.50
N THR A 17 -10.55 -7.47 -10.98
CA THR A 17 -11.21 -8.63 -10.36
C THR A 17 -10.20 -9.72 -10.10
N GLN A 18 -10.52 -10.63 -9.17
CA GLN A 18 -9.74 -11.85 -8.99
C GLN A 18 -9.76 -12.68 -10.28
N SER A 19 -8.80 -13.60 -10.44
CA SER A 19 -8.81 -14.51 -11.59
C SER A 19 -10.12 -15.30 -11.64
N ALA A 20 -10.54 -15.71 -12.84
CA ALA A 20 -11.83 -16.36 -13.11
C ALA A 20 -12.10 -17.66 -12.30
N ASN A 21 -11.12 -18.16 -11.57
CA ASN A 21 -11.19 -19.40 -10.80
C ASN A 21 -11.49 -19.21 -9.30
N GLN A 22 -11.66 -17.97 -8.82
CA GLN A 22 -11.97 -17.69 -7.41
C GLN A 22 -13.26 -16.88 -7.27
N PHE A 23 -14.30 -17.53 -6.76
CA PHE A 23 -15.54 -16.86 -6.36
C PHE A 23 -15.51 -16.59 -4.84
N PRO A 24 -15.90 -15.38 -4.38
CA PRO A 24 -16.37 -14.23 -5.16
C PRO A 24 -15.23 -13.47 -5.86
N TYR A 25 -15.45 -12.99 -7.09
CA TYR A 25 -14.47 -12.25 -7.91
C TYR A 25 -14.10 -10.84 -7.38
N CYS A 26 -14.36 -10.59 -6.11
CA CYS A 26 -14.20 -9.29 -5.47
C CYS A 26 -12.74 -9.02 -5.14
N GLN A 27 -12.26 -7.83 -5.50
CA GLN A 27 -10.98 -7.32 -5.03
C GLN A 27 -11.20 -5.99 -4.31
N HIS A 28 -10.45 -5.82 -3.22
CA HIS A 28 -10.47 -4.59 -2.44
C HIS A 28 -9.26 -3.74 -2.80
N LEU A 29 -9.52 -2.51 -3.23
CA LEU A 29 -8.47 -1.60 -3.70
C LEU A 29 -8.04 -0.63 -2.59
N TYR A 30 -6.73 -0.49 -2.42
CA TYR A 30 -6.12 0.43 -1.47
C TYR A 30 -5.08 1.28 -2.19
N ALA A 31 -5.14 2.60 -2.05
CA ALA A 31 -4.06 3.48 -2.48
C ALA A 31 -3.07 3.67 -1.33
N VAL A 32 -1.84 3.21 -1.51
CA VAL A 32 -0.76 3.36 -0.53
C VAL A 32 0.21 4.41 -1.01
N THR A 33 0.49 5.39 -0.16
CA THR A 33 1.43 6.48 -0.42
C THR A 33 2.60 6.42 0.55
N LEU A 34 3.81 6.37 0.02
CA LEU A 34 5.06 6.40 0.76
C LEU A 34 5.68 7.80 0.63
N ASN A 35 5.91 8.47 1.76
CA ASN A 35 6.61 9.74 1.82
C ASN A 35 8.07 9.49 2.23
N VAL A 36 9.00 9.67 1.29
CA VAL A 36 10.43 9.44 1.51
C VAL A 36 11.07 10.75 1.92
N GLY A 37 11.75 10.78 3.07
CA GLY A 37 12.27 12.04 3.61
C GLY A 37 13.67 11.97 4.18
N ASN A 38 14.46 10.95 3.89
CA ASN A 38 15.89 11.03 4.18
C ASN A 38 16.61 11.78 3.03
N GLU A 39 17.30 12.87 3.34
CA GLU A 39 17.86 13.83 2.39
C GLU A 39 19.01 13.28 1.53
N LYS A 40 19.59 12.13 1.91
CA LYS A 40 20.73 11.51 1.19
C LYS A 40 20.42 10.12 0.60
N ILE A 41 19.15 9.75 0.52
CA ILE A 41 18.78 8.43 -0.01
C ILE A 41 18.50 8.50 -1.52
N GLN A 42 19.31 7.74 -2.26
CA GLN A 42 18.98 7.29 -3.61
C GLN A 42 19.32 5.80 -3.68
N THR A 43 18.30 4.95 -3.61
CA THR A 43 18.48 3.50 -3.79
C THR A 43 17.49 2.95 -4.78
N THR A 44 17.90 1.90 -5.47
CA THR A 44 17.00 1.07 -6.25
C THR A 44 16.82 -0.24 -5.50
N GLY A 45 15.57 -0.64 -5.33
CA GLY A 45 15.30 -1.90 -4.64
C GLY A 45 13.88 -2.35 -4.77
N ARG A 46 13.64 -3.53 -4.21
CA ARG A 46 12.33 -4.13 -4.12
C ARG A 46 11.71 -3.77 -2.78
N ILE A 47 10.56 -3.10 -2.83
CA ILE A 47 9.77 -2.75 -1.65
C ILE A 47 8.63 -3.75 -1.55
N GLN A 48 8.61 -4.51 -0.47
CA GLN A 48 7.48 -5.32 -0.07
C GLN A 48 6.78 -4.63 1.09
N LEU A 49 5.47 -4.49 0.99
CA LEU A 49 4.61 -3.96 2.04
C LEU A 49 3.83 -5.10 2.67
N THR A 50 3.67 -5.05 3.98
CA THR A 50 2.74 -5.89 4.73
C THR A 50 1.75 -4.96 5.42
N LEU A 51 0.51 -4.96 4.92
CA LEU A 51 -0.60 -4.25 5.54
C LEU A 51 -1.21 -5.15 6.61
N GLN A 52 -1.41 -4.62 7.82
CA GLN A 52 -2.04 -5.34 8.91
C GLN A 52 -3.25 -4.55 9.40
N GLY A 53 -4.39 -5.23 9.49
CA GLY A 53 -5.65 -4.64 9.91
C GLY A 53 -6.19 -5.26 11.19
N SER A 54 -7.32 -4.73 11.63
CA SER A 54 -8.06 -5.27 12.78
C SER A 54 -8.36 -6.78 12.60
N ASN A 55 -8.27 -7.55 13.68
CA ASN A 55 -8.45 -9.02 13.73
C ASN A 55 -7.31 -9.88 13.17
N GLN A 56 -6.06 -9.40 13.20
CA GLN A 56 -4.86 -10.16 12.78
C GLN A 56 -4.82 -10.55 11.30
N ASN A 57 -5.72 -10.00 10.47
CA ASN A 57 -5.63 -10.14 9.03
C ASN A 57 -4.42 -9.36 8.52
N SER A 58 -3.63 -9.97 7.65
CA SER A 58 -2.48 -9.32 7.03
C SER A 58 -2.35 -9.71 5.58
N PHE A 59 -1.88 -8.76 4.77
CA PHE A 59 -1.62 -8.94 3.35
C PHE A 59 -0.23 -8.44 3.02
N SER A 60 0.56 -9.29 2.37
CA SER A 60 1.90 -8.93 1.90
C SER A 60 1.91 -8.80 0.39
N LEU A 61 2.37 -7.65 -0.10
CA LEU A 61 2.35 -7.29 -1.51
C LEU A 61 3.66 -6.60 -1.90
N LEU A 62 3.97 -6.61 -3.19
CA LEU A 62 4.97 -5.71 -3.72
C LEU A 62 4.36 -4.33 -3.91
N PHE A 63 5.11 -3.30 -3.53
CA PHE A 63 4.67 -1.94 -3.80
C PHE A 63 4.78 -1.61 -5.30
N ASP A 64 5.78 -2.15 -5.97
CA ASP A 64 5.96 -2.03 -7.42
C ASP A 64 6.21 -3.40 -8.04
N GLU A 65 5.43 -3.75 -9.06
CA GLU A 65 5.51 -5.04 -9.76
C GLU A 65 6.82 -5.20 -10.55
N GLN A 66 7.45 -4.10 -10.98
CA GLN A 66 8.72 -4.13 -11.70
C GLN A 66 9.90 -4.43 -10.77
N ALA A 67 9.67 -4.55 -9.46
CA ALA A 67 10.59 -4.99 -8.41
C ALA A 67 11.88 -4.15 -8.24
N ASN A 68 12.07 -3.08 -9.02
CA ASN A 68 13.20 -2.18 -8.99
C ASN A 68 12.71 -0.73 -8.96
N MET A 69 12.22 -0.32 -7.80
CA MET A 69 11.76 1.04 -7.61
C MET A 69 12.91 1.93 -7.16
N LEU A 70 13.04 3.10 -7.78
CA LEU A 70 13.95 4.14 -7.33
C LEU A 70 13.32 4.90 -6.15
N LEU A 71 13.86 4.71 -4.95
CA LEU A 71 13.56 5.51 -3.78
C LEU A 71 14.51 6.70 -3.72
N LYS A 72 13.95 7.89 -3.87
CA LYS A 72 14.70 9.15 -3.83
C LYS A 72 14.28 9.98 -2.62
N ALA A 73 15.23 10.70 -2.04
CA ALA A 73 14.97 11.70 -1.01
C ALA A 73 13.87 12.69 -1.42
N ASN A 74 12.99 13.02 -0.49
CA ASN A 74 11.94 14.04 -0.63
C ASN A 74 10.99 13.78 -1.82
N THR A 75 10.72 12.50 -2.10
CA THR A 75 9.72 12.10 -3.10
C THR A 75 8.54 11.40 -2.45
N VAL A 76 7.38 11.56 -3.10
CA VAL A 76 6.15 10.90 -2.74
C VAL A 76 5.84 9.87 -3.82
N HIS A 77 5.56 8.64 -3.40
CA HIS A 77 5.20 7.56 -4.30
C HIS A 77 3.85 6.99 -3.90
N THR A 78 2.92 6.92 -4.85
CA THR A 78 1.58 6.39 -4.62
C THR A 78 1.31 5.24 -5.58
N ARG A 79 0.77 4.14 -5.04
CA ARG A 79 0.36 2.98 -5.82
C ARG A 79 -1.00 2.48 -5.36
N VAL A 80 -1.82 2.08 -6.32
CA VAL A 80 -3.07 1.36 -6.06
C VAL A 80 -2.72 -0.12 -6.01
N LEU A 81 -3.04 -0.73 -4.89
CA LEU A 81 -2.82 -2.14 -4.61
C LEU A 81 -4.17 -2.85 -4.57
N SER A 82 -4.20 -4.06 -5.11
CA SER A 82 -5.38 -4.92 -5.10
C SER A 82 -5.20 -6.05 -4.09
N LEU A 83 -6.20 -6.26 -3.25
CA LEU A 83 -6.24 -7.35 -2.27
C LEU A 83 -7.36 -8.33 -2.57
N ASP A 84 -7.05 -9.62 -2.50
CA ASP A 84 -8.01 -10.72 -2.68
C ASP A 84 -8.89 -10.95 -1.44
N GLY A 85 -8.94 -9.98 -0.52
CA GLY A 85 -9.80 -9.97 0.66
C GLY A 85 -9.88 -8.58 1.28
N SER A 86 -10.91 -8.34 2.10
CA SER A 86 -11.08 -7.05 2.77
C SER A 86 -10.15 -6.96 3.97
N LEU A 87 -9.44 -5.83 4.08
CA LEU A 87 -8.68 -5.46 5.25
C LEU A 87 -9.34 -4.25 5.92
N PRO A 88 -10.41 -4.47 6.71
CA PRO A 88 -11.07 -3.38 7.44
C PRO A 88 -10.11 -2.77 8.46
N ASN A 89 -9.98 -1.44 8.43
CA ASN A 89 -9.18 -0.66 9.38
C ASN A 89 -7.72 -1.12 9.43
N VAL A 90 -6.91 -0.58 8.52
CA VAL A 90 -5.46 -0.77 8.58
C VAL A 90 -4.91 -0.10 9.84
N GLU A 91 -4.24 -0.87 10.68
CA GLU A 91 -3.68 -0.43 11.96
C GLU A 91 -2.17 -0.24 11.89
N SER A 92 -1.49 -1.04 11.07
CA SER A 92 -0.05 -0.92 10.88
C SER A 92 0.40 -1.37 9.50
N VAL A 93 1.57 -0.89 9.10
CA VAL A 93 2.25 -1.26 7.87
C VAL A 93 3.70 -1.57 8.18
N SER A 94 4.16 -2.74 7.74
CA SER A 94 5.58 -3.09 7.78
C SER A 94 6.15 -3.04 6.36
N ILE A 95 7.36 -2.52 6.22
CA ILE A 95 8.04 -2.35 4.93
C ILE A 95 9.31 -3.19 4.94
N SER A 96 9.47 -4.09 3.98
CA SER A 96 10.75 -4.76 3.74
C SER A 96 11.37 -4.16 2.47
N LEU A 97 12.55 -3.56 2.63
CA LEU A 97 13.34 -3.07 1.51
C LEU A 97 14.51 -4.03 1.26
N LYS A 98 14.48 -4.70 0.11
CA LYS A 98 15.65 -5.41 -0.42
C LYS A 98 16.35 -4.50 -1.41
N SER A 99 17.46 -3.91 -0.99
CA SER A 99 18.27 -2.99 -1.80
C SER A 99 19.68 -3.52 -2.00
N THR A 100 20.37 -3.07 -3.05
CA THR A 100 21.76 -3.39 -3.32
C THR A 100 22.76 -2.67 -2.39
N LEU A 101 22.29 -1.66 -1.64
CA LEU A 101 23.08 -0.93 -0.65
C LEU A 101 22.72 -1.42 0.76
N SER A 102 23.72 -1.92 1.49
CA SER A 102 23.55 -2.70 2.73
C SER A 102 23.17 -1.89 3.98
N GLN A 103 23.10 -0.56 3.93
CA GLN A 103 22.73 0.27 5.08
C GLN A 103 21.96 1.49 4.61
N MET A 104 20.66 1.54 4.93
CA MET A 104 19.86 2.75 4.83
C MET A 104 19.09 2.95 6.13
N ASP A 105 19.44 4.02 6.84
CA ASP A 105 18.66 4.52 7.97
C ASP A 105 17.40 5.20 7.43
N GLN A 106 16.23 4.63 7.75
CA GLN A 106 14.89 5.21 7.62
C GLN A 106 14.63 6.13 6.39
N PRO A 107 14.45 5.57 5.19
CA PRO A 107 14.05 6.37 4.03
C PRO A 107 12.65 6.99 4.16
N ILE A 108 11.71 6.28 4.79
CA ILE A 108 10.29 6.60 4.73
C ILE A 108 9.87 7.28 6.03
N ARG A 109 9.35 8.51 5.92
CA ARG A 109 8.87 9.32 7.05
C ARG A 109 7.43 9.02 7.44
N GLN A 110 6.62 8.62 6.46
CA GLN A 110 5.19 8.46 6.64
C GLN A 110 4.63 7.54 5.57
N VAL A 111 3.62 6.77 5.95
CA VAL A 111 2.82 5.95 5.04
C VAL A 111 1.38 6.37 5.18
N VAL A 112 0.71 6.63 4.06
CA VAL A 112 -0.74 6.90 4.05
C VAL A 112 -1.42 5.78 3.28
N VAL A 113 -2.41 5.14 3.90
CA VAL A 113 -3.22 4.10 3.28
C VAL A 113 -4.64 4.62 3.12
N PHE A 114 -5.12 4.66 1.88
CA PHE A 114 -6.49 5.07 1.54
C PHE A 114 -7.29 3.85 1.06
N ASP A 115 -8.30 3.48 1.83
CA ASP A 115 -9.30 2.48 1.46
C ASP A 115 -10.27 3.12 0.47
N ILE A 116 -10.22 2.67 -0.79
CA ILE A 116 -10.96 3.28 -1.90
C ILE A 116 -12.46 2.99 -1.76
N GLU A 117 -12.84 1.82 -1.28
CA GLU A 117 -14.25 1.44 -1.14
C GLU A 117 -14.92 2.21 -0.01
N ARG A 118 -14.21 2.38 1.12
CA ARG A 118 -14.73 3.06 2.30
C ARG A 118 -14.47 4.57 2.29
N GLN A 119 -13.70 5.06 1.31
CA GLN A 119 -13.30 6.46 1.19
C GLN A 119 -12.64 6.97 2.48
N LYS A 120 -11.76 6.15 3.08
CA LYS A 120 -11.12 6.44 4.37
C LYS A 120 -9.61 6.35 4.25
N SER A 121 -8.91 7.40 4.67
CA SER A 121 -7.45 7.40 4.81
C SER A 121 -7.03 7.14 6.24
N VAL A 122 -5.90 6.48 6.37
CA VAL A 122 -5.16 6.30 7.62
C VAL A 122 -3.72 6.74 7.39
N THR A 123 -3.20 7.53 8.32
CA THR A 123 -1.82 8.00 8.30
C THR A 123 -1.02 7.24 9.35
N LEU A 124 0.12 6.69 8.94
CA LEU A 124 0.96 5.86 9.76
C LEU A 124 2.36 6.47 9.89
N CYS A 125 2.85 6.51 11.12
CA CYS A 125 4.11 7.08 11.53
C CYS A 125 5.09 5.96 11.90
N PRO A 126 6.40 6.12 11.64
CA PRO A 126 7.40 5.13 11.99
C PRO A 126 7.46 4.92 13.51
N THR A 127 7.55 3.67 13.96
CA THR A 127 7.74 3.37 15.38
C THR A 127 9.22 3.52 15.76
N SER A 128 9.47 3.96 16.99
CA SER A 128 10.83 4.23 17.50
C SER A 128 11.74 3.00 17.50
N ASP A 129 11.16 1.81 17.62
CA ASP A 129 11.89 0.57 17.89
C ASP A 129 12.19 -0.26 16.64
N HIS A 130 11.47 0.01 15.53
CA HIS A 130 11.65 -0.69 14.27
C HIS A 130 11.58 0.29 13.10
N HIS A 131 12.73 0.57 12.49
CA HIS A 131 12.94 1.52 11.39
C HIS A 131 12.10 1.29 10.11
N LEU A 132 11.29 0.24 10.08
CA LEU A 132 10.52 -0.23 8.94
C LEU A 132 9.09 -0.64 9.32
N LYS A 133 8.66 -0.37 10.55
CA LYS A 133 7.29 -0.59 11.01
C LYS A 133 6.61 0.76 11.24
N PHE A 134 5.38 0.87 10.77
CA PHE A 134 4.57 2.07 10.84
C PHE A 134 3.26 1.74 11.53
N GLU A 135 2.87 2.57 12.50
CA GLU A 135 1.63 2.42 13.25
C GLU A 135 0.84 3.73 13.19
N LEU A 136 -0.43 3.70 13.61
CA LEU A 136 -1.27 4.88 13.68
C LEU A 136 -0.55 6.03 14.38
N CYS A 137 -0.45 7.16 13.68
CA CYS A 137 -0.36 8.44 14.35
C CYS A 137 -1.74 8.72 15.00
#